data_AF-A0A921F2S5-F1
#
_entry.id   AF-A0A921F2S5-F1
#
_cell.length_a   1.000
_cell.length_b   1.000
_cell.length_c   1.000
_cell.angle_alpha   90.00
_cell.angle_beta   90.00
_cell.angle_gamma   90.00
#
_symmetry.space_group_name_H-M   'P 1'
#
loop_
_entity.id
_entity.type
_entity.pdbx_description
1 polymer ?
#
loop_
_entity_poly.entity_id
_entity_poly.type
_entity_poly.pdbx_seq_one_letter_code
_entity_poly.pdbx_strand_id
1 'polypeptide(L)'
;MTEKPAHGTPGATPLRDVLFAGADYAFDPFTGVPTGESPRRFRAAELGLEAPRYCPLCGRRMVTQILHTGWRSKCSRHGSAESADIDAAREAARDPFAEHE
;
A
#
# COMPACT_ATOMS: atom_id res chain seq x y z
N MET A 1 -6.20 16.91 -21.26
CA MET A 1 -6.34 16.89 -19.78
C MET A 1 -5.31 15.90 -19.27
N THR A 2 -4.07 16.36 -19.13
CA THR A 2 -2.93 15.51 -18.76
C THR A 2 -2.82 15.48 -17.25
N GLU A 3 -3.08 14.32 -16.66
CA GLU A 3 -2.77 14.04 -15.26
C GLU A 3 -1.25 14.17 -15.03
N LYS A 4 -0.90 15.03 -14.07
CA LYS A 4 0.48 15.40 -13.74
C LYS A 4 1.06 14.32 -12.82
N PRO A 5 2.19 13.66 -13.18
CA PRO A 5 2.77 12.63 -12.34
C PRO A 5 3.30 13.27 -11.04
N ALA A 6 2.74 12.83 -9.91
CA ALA A 6 3.23 13.23 -8.60
C ALA A 6 4.60 12.58 -8.35
N HIS A 7 5.61 13.42 -8.14
CA HIS A 7 7.00 13.02 -7.99
C HIS A 7 7.19 12.10 -6.77
N GLY A 8 7.51 10.83 -7.02
CA GLY A 8 8.32 10.02 -6.11
C GLY A 8 9.80 10.21 -6.49
N THR A 9 10.69 10.35 -5.51
CA THR A 9 12.13 10.43 -5.77
C THR A 9 12.57 9.20 -6.58
N PRO A 10 13.29 9.34 -7.71
CA PRO A 10 13.85 8.20 -8.41
C PRO A 10 14.95 7.57 -7.53
N GLY A 11 14.67 6.38 -6.98
CA GLY A 11 15.59 5.58 -6.18
C GLY A 11 15.02 4.99 -4.88
N ALA A 12 13.83 5.41 -4.42
CA ALA A 12 13.18 4.82 -3.26
C ALA A 12 12.16 3.75 -3.68
N THR A 13 12.18 2.57 -3.03
CA THR A 13 11.16 1.53 -3.22
C THR A 13 9.77 2.16 -3.09
N PRO A 14 8.91 2.08 -4.12
CA PRO A 14 7.64 2.78 -4.09
C PRO A 14 6.72 2.15 -3.05
N LEU A 15 5.86 2.98 -2.45
CA LEU A 15 4.94 2.57 -1.40
C LEU A 15 4.10 1.34 -1.78
N ARG A 16 3.64 1.29 -3.03
CA ARG A 16 2.82 0.17 -3.55
C ARG A 16 3.57 -1.16 -3.47
N ASP A 17 4.84 -1.18 -3.88
CA ASP A 17 5.62 -2.42 -3.95
C ASP A 17 5.86 -2.95 -2.53
N VAL A 18 6.15 -2.07 -1.58
CA VAL A 18 6.35 -2.49 -0.18
C VAL A 18 5.07 -3.05 0.43
N LEU A 19 3.92 -2.40 0.21
CA LEU A 19 2.66 -2.85 0.78
C LEU A 19 2.15 -4.17 0.20
N PHE A 20 2.44 -4.46 -1.07
CA PHE A 20 1.80 -5.57 -1.79
C PHE A 20 2.76 -6.69 -2.21
N ALA A 21 4.06 -6.42 -2.40
CA ALA A 21 5.05 -7.44 -2.76
C ALA A 21 5.66 -8.15 -1.54
N GLY A 22 5.15 -7.92 -0.33
CA GLY A 22 5.56 -8.62 0.89
C GLY A 22 6.96 -8.23 1.38
N ALA A 23 7.43 -7.02 1.07
CA ALA A 23 8.69 -6.52 1.62
C ALA A 23 8.60 -6.26 3.13
N ASP A 24 9.72 -6.36 3.84
CA ASP A 24 9.77 -6.05 5.26
C ASP A 24 9.38 -4.59 5.52
N TYR A 25 8.42 -4.41 6.42
CA TYR A 25 8.03 -3.09 6.90
C TYR A 25 9.04 -2.58 7.94
N ALA A 26 9.42 -1.31 7.87
CA ALA A 26 10.11 -0.66 8.98
C ALA A 26 9.11 -0.19 10.06
N PHE A 27 7.90 0.16 9.63
CA PHE A 27 6.80 0.61 10.48
C PHE A 27 5.50 -0.11 10.13
N ASP A 28 4.66 -0.38 11.12
CA ASP A 28 3.35 -0.95 10.88
C ASP A 28 2.43 0.04 10.12
N PRO A 29 1.82 -0.36 8.99
CA PRO A 29 1.01 0.54 8.17
C PRO A 29 -0.26 1.08 8.83
N PHE A 30 -0.74 0.47 9.92
CA PHE A 30 -2.02 0.82 10.55
C PHE A 30 -1.84 1.62 11.82
N THR A 31 -0.70 1.47 12.49
CA THR A 31 -0.40 2.11 13.77
C THR A 31 0.77 3.09 13.69
N GLY A 32 1.69 2.91 12.74
CA GLY A 32 2.88 3.73 12.55
C GLY A 32 4.02 3.43 13.52
N VAL A 33 3.87 2.44 14.40
CA VAL A 33 4.94 2.01 15.32
C VAL A 33 5.98 1.17 14.57
N PRO A 34 7.25 1.15 15.01
CA PRO A 34 8.26 0.28 14.41
C PRO A 34 7.83 -1.19 14.38
N THR A 35 8.25 -1.90 13.33
CA THR A 35 7.99 -3.34 13.20
C THR A 35 8.68 -4.11 14.33
N GLY A 36 7.99 -5.07 14.93
CA GLY A 36 8.45 -5.81 16.12
C GLY A 36 7.83 -5.33 17.44
N GLU A 37 7.30 -4.10 17.46
CA GLU A 37 6.54 -3.54 18.59
C GLU A 37 5.04 -3.41 18.27
N SER A 38 4.65 -3.82 17.06
CA SER A 38 3.31 -3.61 16.53
C SER A 38 2.27 -4.51 17.20
N PRO A 39 1.11 -3.98 17.61
CA PRO A 39 0.03 -4.82 18.10
C PRO A 39 -0.49 -5.73 16.98
N ARG A 40 -1.19 -6.81 17.36
CA ARG A 40 -1.86 -7.67 16.38
C ARG A 40 -2.82 -6.85 15.52
N ARG A 41 -2.72 -7.04 14.21
CA ARG A 41 -3.59 -6.39 13.24
C ARG A 41 -5.01 -6.92 13.36
N PHE A 42 -5.98 -6.07 13.09
CA PHE A 42 -7.37 -6.51 12.91
C PHE A 42 -7.47 -7.34 11.64
N ARG A 43 -8.39 -8.32 11.62
CA ARG A 43 -8.56 -9.23 10.49
C ARG A 43 -8.85 -8.50 9.16
N ALA A 44 -9.57 -7.38 9.20
CA ALA A 44 -9.84 -6.57 8.02
C ALA A 44 -8.55 -6.00 7.39
N ALA A 45 -7.57 -5.62 8.22
CA ALA A 45 -6.27 -5.14 7.77
C ALA A 45 -5.42 -6.25 7.14
N GLU A 46 -5.45 -7.46 7.73
CA GLU A 46 -4.77 -8.64 7.16
C GLU A 46 -5.36 -9.04 5.80
N LEU A 47 -6.66 -8.81 5.61
CA LEU A 47 -7.36 -9.03 4.34
C LEU A 47 -7.24 -7.84 3.39
N GLY A 48 -6.46 -6.79 3.72
CA GLY A 48 -6.28 -5.62 2.85
C GLY A 48 -7.54 -4.74 2.65
N LEU A 49 -8.59 -4.98 3.43
CA LEU A 49 -9.85 -4.23 3.37
C LEU A 49 -9.75 -2.88 4.10
N GLU A 50 -8.83 -2.78 5.06
CA GLU A 50 -8.57 -1.53 5.78
C GLU A 50 -7.49 -0.73 5.06
N ALA A 51 -7.71 0.58 4.90
CA ALA A 51 -6.73 1.46 4.30
C ALA A 51 -5.55 1.71 5.25
N PRO A 52 -4.29 1.56 4.80
CA PRO A 52 -3.12 1.85 5.62
C PRO A 52 -3.07 3.36 5.88
N ARG A 53 -2.79 3.72 7.14
CA ARG A 53 -2.80 5.12 7.62
C ARG A 53 -1.40 5.69 7.77
N TYR A 54 -0.39 4.83 7.84
CA TYR A 54 1.01 5.19 8.00
C TYR A 54 1.87 4.53 6.92
N CYS A 55 2.89 5.25 6.48
CA CYS A 55 3.81 4.74 5.47
C CYS A 55 4.76 3.71 6.10
N PRO A 56 4.80 2.45 5.63
CA PRO A 56 5.67 1.43 6.21
C PRO A 56 7.17 1.68 6.05
N LEU A 57 7.54 2.58 5.15
CA LEU A 57 8.93 2.95 4.87
C LEU A 57 9.46 4.06 5.79
N CYS A 58 8.62 4.99 6.24
CA CYS A 58 9.08 6.14 7.04
C CYS A 58 8.19 6.53 8.22
N GLY A 59 7.15 5.76 8.53
CA GLY A 59 6.27 5.99 9.68
C GLY A 59 5.37 7.23 9.58
N ARG A 60 5.45 8.01 8.49
CA ARG A 60 4.61 9.21 8.32
C ARG A 60 3.15 8.83 8.12
N ARG A 61 2.26 9.58 8.77
CA ARG A 61 0.82 9.52 8.50
C ARG A 61 0.57 9.91 7.04
N MET A 62 -0.22 9.09 6.36
CA MET A 62 -0.59 9.27 4.95
C MET A 62 -1.92 10.00 4.84
N VAL A 63 -2.18 10.57 3.67
CA VAL A 63 -3.52 11.03 3.31
C VAL A 63 -4.26 9.84 2.70
N THR A 64 -5.39 9.48 3.29
CA THR A 64 -6.20 8.33 2.87
C THR A 64 -7.53 8.82 2.35
N GLN A 65 -7.89 8.36 1.16
CA GLN A 65 -9.19 8.57 0.55
C GLN A 65 -9.91 7.23 0.44
N ILE A 66 -11.11 7.16 0.99
CA ILE A 66 -12.02 6.03 0.80
C ILE A 66 -12.83 6.30 -0.48
N LEU A 67 -12.87 5.31 -1.36
CA LEU A 67 -13.57 5.28 -2.63
C LEU A 67 -14.70 4.24 -2.55
N HIS A 68 -15.69 4.34 -3.44
CA HIS A 68 -16.74 3.31 -3.50
C HIS A 68 -16.20 1.94 -3.94
N THR A 69 -15.10 1.91 -4.70
CA THR A 69 -14.40 0.68 -5.12
C THR A 69 -13.28 0.26 -4.18
N GLY A 70 -13.02 0.99 -3.08
CA GLY A 70 -11.98 0.64 -2.13
C GLY A 70 -11.26 1.87 -1.56
N TRP A 71 -9.94 1.91 -1.61
CA TRP A 71 -9.19 3.01 -0.98
C TRP A 71 -7.90 3.36 -1.71
N ARG A 72 -7.44 4.60 -1.49
CA ARG A 72 -6.15 5.13 -1.94
C ARG A 72 -5.46 5.81 -0.78
N SER A 73 -4.20 5.45 -0.52
CA SER A 73 -3.37 6.08 0.49
C SER A 73 -2.11 6.67 -0.14
N LYS A 74 -1.79 7.93 0.20
CA LYS A 74 -0.65 8.66 -0.34
C LYS A 74 0.31 9.12 0.75
N CYS A 75 1.56 8.68 0.63
CA CYS A 75 2.71 9.24 1.33
C CYS A 75 3.30 10.39 0.51
N SER A 76 3.66 11.50 1.18
CA SER A 76 4.30 12.64 0.51
C SER A 76 5.70 12.35 -0.05
N ARG A 77 6.36 11.26 0.38
CA ARG A 77 7.71 10.88 -0.08
C ARG A 77 7.73 9.66 -0.99
N HIS A 78 6.93 8.64 -0.66
CA HIS A 78 7.03 7.32 -1.28
C HIS A 78 5.90 7.01 -2.27
N GLY A 79 5.04 8.01 -2.55
CA GLY A 79 3.97 7.88 -3.54
C GLY A 79 2.68 7.31 -2.94
N SER A 80 1.90 6.62 -3.78
CA SER A 80 0.55 6.14 -3.45
C SER A 80 0.46 4.61 -3.56
N ALA A 81 -0.50 4.04 -2.84
CA ALA A 81 -0.92 2.64 -2.93
C ALA A 81 -2.46 2.58 -2.86
N GLU A 82 -3.05 1.58 -3.53
CA GLU A 82 -4.49 1.47 -3.70
C GLU A 82 -4.97 0.04 -3.43
N SER A 83 -6.22 -0.11 -3.02
CA SER A 83 -6.82 -1.44 -2.85
C SER A 83 -6.90 -2.22 -4.16
N ALA A 84 -7.03 -1.53 -5.30
CA ALA A 84 -7.03 -2.16 -6.61
C ALA A 84 -5.74 -2.95 -6.89
N ASP A 85 -4.61 -2.53 -6.32
CA ASP A 85 -3.34 -3.27 -6.42
C ASP A 85 -3.43 -4.63 -5.71
N ILE A 86 -4.18 -4.72 -4.60
CA ILE A 86 -4.43 -5.98 -3.88
C ILE A 86 -5.30 -6.91 -4.72
N ASP A 87 -6.35 -6.36 -5.33
CA ASP A 87 -7.28 -7.15 -6.14
C ASP A 87 -6.61 -7.66 -7.41
N ALA A 88 -5.77 -6.84 -8.05
CA ALA A 88 -4.93 -7.27 -9.16
C ALA A 88 -3.95 -8.40 -8.76
N ALA A 89 -3.28 -8.28 -7.60
CA ALA A 89 -2.38 -9.31 -7.10
C ALA A 89 -3.12 -10.63 -6.81
N ARG A 90 -4.35 -10.55 -6.30
CA ARG A 90 -5.21 -11.73 -6.06
C ARG A 90 -5.63 -12.41 -7.34
N GLU A 91 -6.04 -11.64 -8.35
CA GLU A 91 -6.43 -12.19 -9.64
C GLU A 91 -5.24 -12.88 -10.32
N ALA A 92 -4.06 -12.25 -10.30
CA ALA A 92 -2.82 -12.85 -10.81
C ALA A 92 -2.45 -14.16 -10.07
N ALA A 93 -2.69 -14.24 -8.76
CA ALA A 93 -2.48 -15.48 -8.00
C ALA A 93 -3.52 -16.56 -8.30
N ARG A 94 -4.71 -16.18 -8.79
CA ARG A 94 -5.82 -17.09 -9.11
C ARG A 94 -5.61 -17.78 -10.46
N ASP A 95 -5.06 -17.07 -11.43
CA ASP A 95 -4.67 -17.60 -12.74
C ASP A 95 -3.20 -17.27 -13.04
N PRO A 96 -2.25 -18.12 -12.59
CA PRO A 96 -0.82 -17.86 -12.75
C PRO A 96 -0.32 -17.92 -14.21
N PHE A 97 -1.19 -18.26 -15.17
CA PHE A 97 -0.86 -18.32 -16.60
C PHE A 97 -1.66 -17.32 -17.45
N ALA A 98 -2.52 -16.49 -16.85
CA ALA A 98 -3.17 -15.42 -17.58
C ALA A 98 -2.12 -14.38 -18.03
N GLU A 99 -1.78 -14.37 -19.32
CA GLU A 99 -0.86 -13.40 -19.88
C GLU A 99 -1.47 -11.99 -19.74
N HIS A 100 -0.69 -11.06 -19.17
CA HIS A 100 -1.05 -9.65 -19.10
C HIS A 100 -0.86 -9.02 -20.50
N GLU A 101 -1.94 -8.96 -21.28
CA GLU A 101 -1.97 -8.32 -22.61
C GLU A 101 -1.74 -6.79 -22.55
#